data_AF-A0AAC8Q5M1-F1
#
_entry.id   AF-A0AAC8Q5M1-F1
#
_cell.length_a   1.000
_cell.length_b   1.000
_cell.length_c   1.000
_cell.angle_alpha   90.00
_cell.angle_beta   90.00
_cell.angle_gamma   90.00
#
_symmetry.space_group_name_H-M   'P 1'
#
loop_
_entity.id
_entity.type
_entity.pdbx_description
1 polymer ?
#
loop_
_entity_poly.entity_id
_entity_poly.type
_entity_poly.pdbx_seq_one_letter_code
_entity_poly.pdbx_strand_id
1 'polypeptide(L)'
;MEAPPGEPKAPAAPDSAPRPLQVTASPAPKDDIVLKSVELQGDTLVVRVMHSGGCKPHTYELLWNGGFQKSAAGDARAELVLAHTANGDSCEALLNRTASFELGPLKQRWREQNKGEHGAVELRFTGSQITGRYTF
;
A
#
# COMPACT_ATOMS: atom_id res chain seq x y z
N MET A 1 -10.80 -35.16 -17.11
CA MET A 1 -9.91 -34.74 -16.01
C MET A 1 -9.36 -33.39 -16.38
N GLU A 2 -10.12 -32.35 -16.09
CA GLU A 2 -9.69 -30.96 -16.25
C GLU A 2 -8.84 -30.60 -15.03
N ALA A 3 -7.67 -30.02 -15.27
CA ALA A 3 -6.73 -29.62 -14.23
C ALA A 3 -7.39 -28.61 -13.27
N PRO A 4 -7.10 -28.66 -11.96
CA PRO A 4 -7.67 -27.73 -10.99
C PRO A 4 -7.18 -26.29 -11.26
N PRO A 5 -8.01 -25.28 -10.92
CA PRO A 5 -7.71 -23.87 -11.14
C PRO A 5 -6.50 -23.44 -10.32
N GLY A 6 -5.70 -22.56 -10.93
CA GLY A 6 -4.45 -22.02 -10.39
C GLY A 6 -4.54 -21.68 -8.91
N GLU A 7 -3.76 -22.41 -8.14
CA GLU A 7 -3.44 -22.17 -6.74
C GLU A 7 -3.08 -20.67 -6.56
N PRO A 8 -3.61 -19.98 -5.54
CA PRO A 8 -3.12 -18.66 -5.20
C PRO A 8 -1.67 -18.83 -4.79
N LYS A 9 -0.75 -18.48 -5.70
CA LYS A 9 0.69 -18.49 -5.44
C LYS A 9 0.90 -17.75 -4.11
N ALA A 10 1.35 -18.50 -3.10
CA ALA A 10 1.63 -18.03 -1.75
C ALA A 10 2.21 -16.60 -1.79
N PRO A 11 1.81 -15.71 -0.85
CA PRO A 11 2.37 -14.38 -0.80
C PRO A 11 3.89 -14.52 -0.78
N ALA A 12 4.55 -14.03 -1.83
CA ALA A 12 5.99 -13.96 -1.88
C ALA A 12 6.42 -13.29 -0.58
N ALA A 13 7.16 -14.03 0.24
CA ALA A 13 7.60 -13.57 1.54
C ALA A 13 8.10 -12.13 1.40
N PRO A 14 7.64 -11.19 2.25
CA PRO A 14 8.12 -9.83 2.16
C PRO A 14 9.63 -9.86 2.40
N ASP A 15 10.39 -9.54 1.37
CA ASP A 15 11.87 -9.57 1.37
C ASP A 15 12.48 -8.54 2.34
N SER A 16 11.64 -7.81 3.09
CA SER A 16 12.02 -6.84 4.09
C SER A 16 10.91 -6.70 5.15
N ALA A 17 11.30 -6.44 6.40
CA ALA A 17 10.38 -6.09 7.48
C ALA A 17 9.39 -4.98 7.04
N PRO A 18 8.15 -5.02 7.54
CA PRO A 18 7.15 -4.03 7.15
C PRO A 18 7.59 -2.62 7.59
N ARG A 19 7.48 -1.67 6.68
CA ARG A 19 7.92 -0.28 6.89
C ARG A 19 6.75 0.55 7.43
N PRO A 20 6.95 1.49 8.35
CA PRO A 20 5.84 2.30 8.82
C PRO A 20 5.25 3.16 7.70
N LEU A 21 3.93 3.30 7.69
CA LEU A 21 3.25 4.37 6.95
C LEU A 21 3.82 5.72 7.38
N GLN A 22 4.24 6.53 6.40
CA GLN A 22 4.78 7.86 6.67
C GLN A 22 3.68 8.92 6.54
N VAL A 23 3.53 9.72 7.59
CA VAL A 23 2.63 10.88 7.59
C VAL A 23 3.40 12.11 7.13
N THR A 24 2.97 12.73 6.03
CA THR A 24 3.59 13.92 5.44
C THR A 24 2.53 14.89 4.96
N ALA A 25 2.75 16.20 5.09
CA ALA A 25 1.75 17.21 4.68
C ALA A 25 1.43 17.18 3.18
N SER A 26 2.40 16.75 2.35
CA SER A 26 2.32 16.77 0.89
C SER A 26 2.75 15.41 0.31
N PRO A 27 1.92 14.35 0.42
CA PRO A 27 2.24 13.06 -0.17
C PRO A 27 2.17 13.14 -1.69
N ALA A 28 3.24 12.73 -2.38
CA ALA A 28 3.32 12.79 -3.83
C ALA A 28 3.99 11.52 -4.40
N PRO A 29 3.53 11.04 -5.57
CA PRO A 29 4.25 9.99 -6.29
C PRO A 29 5.63 10.53 -6.73
N LYS A 30 6.56 9.61 -7.00
CA LYS A 30 7.94 9.93 -7.40
C LYS A 30 8.22 9.36 -8.79
N ASP A 31 8.85 8.19 -8.86
CA ASP A 31 9.05 7.44 -10.11
C ASP A 31 7.83 6.57 -10.45
N ASP A 32 7.74 6.16 -11.72
CA ASP A 32 6.62 5.37 -12.23
C ASP A 32 6.53 4.00 -11.53
N ILE A 33 5.32 3.63 -11.15
CA ILE A 33 5.02 2.38 -10.46
C ILE A 33 3.56 2.00 -10.67
N VAL A 34 3.33 0.72 -10.91
CA VAL A 34 1.99 0.15 -11.05
C VAL A 34 1.67 -0.66 -9.81
N LEU A 35 0.65 -0.24 -9.06
CA LEU A 35 0.07 -1.06 -8.01
C LEU A 35 -0.75 -2.21 -8.64
N LYS A 36 -0.38 -3.45 -8.34
CA LYS A 36 -1.02 -4.66 -8.90
C LYS A 36 -2.09 -5.24 -7.99
N SER A 37 -1.82 -5.28 -6.68
CA SER A 37 -2.78 -5.77 -5.69
C SER A 37 -2.40 -5.29 -4.30
N VAL A 38 -3.37 -5.30 -3.40
CA VAL A 38 -3.17 -5.03 -1.96
C VAL A 38 -3.85 -6.12 -1.15
N GLU A 39 -3.24 -6.48 -0.04
CA GLU A 39 -3.74 -7.47 0.91
C GLU A 39 -3.47 -6.95 2.33
N LEU A 40 -4.40 -7.16 3.24
CA LEU A 40 -4.27 -6.76 4.63
C LEU A 40 -4.05 -8.00 5.49
N GLN A 41 -2.98 -7.96 6.28
CA GLN A 41 -2.60 -9.01 7.22
C GLN A 41 -2.49 -8.37 8.61
N GLY A 42 -3.61 -8.32 9.33
CA GLY A 42 -3.70 -7.59 10.59
C GLY A 42 -3.49 -6.09 10.40
N ASP A 43 -2.50 -5.52 11.07
CA ASP A 43 -2.11 -4.11 10.96
C ASP A 43 -1.07 -3.86 9.84
N THR A 44 -0.71 -4.89 9.06
CA THR A 44 0.25 -4.80 7.95
C THR A 44 -0.47 -4.81 6.59
N LEU A 45 -0.20 -3.81 5.76
CA LEU A 45 -0.60 -3.76 4.35
C LEU A 45 0.49 -4.37 3.47
N VAL A 46 0.18 -5.46 2.79
CA VAL A 46 1.06 -6.09 1.79
C VAL A 46 0.62 -5.63 0.41
N VAL A 47 1.51 -4.99 -0.35
CA VAL A 47 1.24 -4.53 -1.71
C VAL A 47 2.12 -5.26 -2.71
N ARG A 48 1.55 -5.62 -3.85
CA ARG A 48 2.31 -6.08 -5.02
C ARG A 48 2.42 -4.95 -6.02
N VAL A 49 3.63 -4.70 -6.48
CA VAL A 49 3.96 -3.59 -7.37
C VAL A 49 4.71 -4.08 -8.59
N MET A 50 4.59 -3.32 -9.67
CA MET A 50 5.30 -3.56 -10.91
C MET A 50 5.93 -2.27 -11.40
N HIS A 51 7.20 -2.33 -11.80
CA HIS A 51 7.94 -1.18 -12.38
C HIS A 51 9.06 -1.69 -13.28
N SER A 52 9.59 -0.82 -14.14
CA SER A 52 10.83 -1.08 -14.90
C SER A 52 12.07 -0.83 -14.03
N GLY A 53 13.18 -1.51 -14.34
CA GLY A 53 14.46 -1.33 -13.66
C GLY A 53 15.11 -2.65 -13.25
N GLY A 54 15.92 -2.61 -12.20
CA GLY A 54 16.57 -3.76 -11.58
C GLY A 54 18.08 -3.72 -11.48
N CYS A 55 18.74 -2.68 -12.01
CA CYS A 55 20.19 -2.54 -11.89
C CYS A 55 20.61 -1.72 -10.68
N LYS A 56 19.69 -0.92 -10.13
CA LYS A 56 19.88 -0.10 -8.93
C LYS A 56 18.88 -0.50 -7.84
N PRO A 57 19.14 -0.16 -6.56
CA PRO A 57 18.17 -0.36 -5.50
C PRO A 57 16.92 0.50 -5.77
N HIS A 58 15.75 -0.09 -5.53
CA HIS A 58 14.46 0.59 -5.59
C HIS A 58 13.86 0.65 -4.18
N THR A 59 13.34 1.81 -3.79
CA THR A 59 12.67 1.97 -2.49
C THR A 59 11.20 2.31 -2.66
N TYR A 60 10.37 1.73 -1.80
CA TYR A 60 8.93 1.98 -1.76
C TYR A 60 8.54 2.61 -0.42
N GLU A 61 7.75 3.67 -0.48
CA GLU A 61 7.24 4.38 0.68
C GLU A 61 5.73 4.51 0.56
N LEU A 62 5.02 4.27 1.66
CA LEU A 62 3.59 4.53 1.74
C LEU A 62 3.41 5.85 2.48
N LEU A 63 2.86 6.84 1.78
CA LEU A 63 2.71 8.20 2.26
C LEU A 63 1.23 8.51 2.49
N TRP A 64 0.93 9.27 3.53
CA TRP A 64 -0.42 9.73 3.85
C TRP A 64 -0.40 11.15 4.40
N ASN A 65 -1.43 11.93 4.13
CA ASN A 65 -1.56 13.30 4.63
C ASN A 65 -1.99 13.41 6.10
N GLY A 66 -2.31 12.29 6.77
CA GLY A 66 -2.79 12.28 8.15
C GLY A 66 -4.28 12.59 8.30
N GLY A 67 -5.00 12.84 7.19
CA GLY A 67 -6.42 13.18 7.19
C GLY A 67 -7.31 12.03 6.71
N PHE A 68 -8.52 11.97 7.25
CA PHE A 68 -9.58 11.11 6.73
C PHE A 68 -10.61 11.94 5.96
N GLN A 69 -11.10 11.39 4.86
CA GLN A 69 -12.22 11.89 4.08
C GLN A 69 -13.44 11.01 4.34
N LYS A 70 -14.65 11.50 4.04
CA LYS A 70 -15.82 10.63 3.98
C LYS A 70 -15.87 9.90 2.63
N SER A 71 -15.97 8.57 2.67
CA SER A 71 -16.36 7.77 1.50
C SER A 71 -17.84 8.01 1.16
N ALA A 72 -18.26 7.62 -0.05
CA ALA A 72 -19.65 7.69 -0.49
C ALA A 72 -20.60 6.85 0.40
N ALA A 73 -20.08 5.77 0.99
CA ALA A 73 -20.81 4.92 1.93
C ALA A 73 -20.86 5.47 3.37
N GLY A 74 -20.18 6.60 3.64
CA GLY A 74 -20.10 7.21 4.97
C GLY A 74 -18.94 6.71 5.84
N ASP A 75 -18.20 5.68 5.41
CA ASP A 75 -16.98 5.22 6.09
C ASP A 75 -15.85 6.26 6.01
N ALA A 76 -14.92 6.19 6.97
CA ALA A 76 -13.68 6.95 6.91
C ALA A 76 -12.80 6.44 5.76
N ARG A 77 -12.22 7.34 4.97
CA ARG A 77 -11.36 7.05 3.84
C ARG A 77 -10.00 7.71 4.01
N ALA A 78 -8.93 6.97 3.82
CA ALA A 78 -7.57 7.49 3.74
C ALA A 78 -7.07 7.47 2.30
N GLU A 79 -6.57 8.61 1.81
CA GLU A 79 -5.89 8.70 0.51
C GLU A 79 -4.40 8.47 0.71
N LEU A 80 -3.92 7.32 0.26
CA LEU A 80 -2.54 6.89 0.37
C LEU A 80 -1.82 7.10 -0.96
N VAL A 81 -0.54 7.42 -0.88
CA VAL A 81 0.33 7.55 -2.04
C VAL A 81 1.46 6.55 -1.92
N LEU A 82 1.57 5.66 -2.89
CA LEU A 82 2.70 4.76 -3.01
C LEU A 82 3.81 5.48 -3.79
N ALA A 83 4.84 5.92 -3.10
CA ALA A 83 6.00 6.55 -3.72
C ALA A 83 7.08 5.51 -4.03
N HIS A 84 7.63 5.58 -5.23
CA HIS A 84 8.70 4.73 -5.73
C HIS A 84 9.92 5.57 -6.04
N THR A 85 11.10 5.19 -5.53
CA THR A 85 12.36 5.83 -5.90
C THR A 85 13.23 4.83 -6.65
N ALA A 86 13.46 5.09 -7.94
CA ALA A 86 14.25 4.24 -8.83
C ALA A 86 15.75 4.59 -8.85
N ASN A 87 16.16 5.70 -8.23
CA ASN A 87 17.56 6.16 -8.17
C ASN A 87 18.19 6.35 -9.57
N GLY A 88 17.38 6.77 -10.55
CA GLY A 88 17.79 6.95 -11.94
C GLY A 88 18.19 5.65 -12.61
N ASP A 89 17.47 4.55 -12.34
CA ASP A 89 17.71 3.27 -13.01
C ASP A 89 17.22 3.30 -14.45
N SER A 90 18.11 3.03 -15.39
CA SER A 90 17.81 3.04 -16.83
C SER A 90 17.57 1.64 -17.40
N CYS A 91 17.65 0.61 -16.55
CA CYS A 91 17.39 -0.76 -16.98
C CYS A 91 15.90 -0.97 -17.30
N GLU A 92 15.62 -1.78 -18.31
CA GLU A 92 14.27 -1.94 -18.87
C GLU A 92 13.61 -3.27 -18.46
N ALA A 93 14.17 -3.97 -17.46
CA ALA A 93 13.56 -5.21 -17.00
C ALA A 93 12.27 -4.92 -16.24
N LEU A 94 11.21 -5.68 -16.53
CA LEU A 94 9.92 -5.55 -15.86
C LEU A 94 9.93 -6.36 -14.56
N LEU A 95 9.99 -5.66 -13.42
CA LEU A 95 10.08 -6.28 -12.11
C LEU A 95 8.73 -6.32 -11.42
N ASN A 96 8.46 -7.45 -10.76
CA ASN A 96 7.36 -7.60 -9.81
C ASN A 96 7.97 -7.70 -8.41
N ARG A 97 7.49 -6.87 -7.48
CA ARG A 97 7.98 -6.79 -6.11
C ARG A 97 6.82 -6.75 -5.13
N THR A 98 7.10 -7.22 -3.91
CA THR A 98 6.18 -7.18 -2.79
C THR A 98 6.76 -6.24 -1.76
N ALA A 99 5.96 -5.28 -1.28
CA ALA A 99 6.34 -4.39 -0.20
C ALA A 99 5.29 -4.48 0.91
N SER A 100 5.73 -4.43 2.17
CA SER A 100 4.85 -4.46 3.33
C SER A 100 4.96 -3.18 4.12
N PHE A 101 3.83 -2.69 4.62
CA PHE A 101 3.74 -1.43 5.36
C PHE A 101 2.88 -1.56 6.62
N GLU A 102 3.35 -1.01 7.73
CA GLU A 102 2.58 -0.96 8.98
C GLU A 102 1.58 0.20 8.95
N LEU A 103 0.30 -0.10 9.22
CA LEU A 103 -0.80 0.87 9.27
C LEU A 103 -1.05 1.44 10.66
N GLY A 104 -0.18 1.15 11.64
CA GLY A 104 -0.27 1.65 13.01
C GLY A 104 -0.55 3.16 13.12
N PRO A 105 0.13 4.05 12.38
CA PRO A 105 -0.16 5.48 12.40
C PRO A 105 -1.58 5.85 11.98
N LEU A 106 -2.16 5.10 11.02
CA LEU A 106 -3.53 5.29 10.56
C LEU A 106 -4.55 4.84 11.61
N LYS A 107 -4.33 3.67 12.21
CA LYS A 107 -5.14 3.16 13.34
C LYS A 107 -5.16 4.12 14.52
N GLN A 108 -3.98 4.61 14.93
CA GLN A 108 -3.86 5.57 16.04
C GLN A 108 -4.65 6.84 15.74
N ARG A 109 -4.44 7.45 14.57
CA ARG A 109 -5.16 8.66 14.15
C ARG A 109 -6.67 8.48 14.12
N TRP A 110 -7.15 7.34 13.65
CA TRP A 110 -8.58 7.05 13.64
C TRP A 110 -9.14 6.97 15.06
N ARG A 111 -8.45 6.28 15.99
CA ARG A 111 -8.87 6.15 17.40
C ARG A 111 -8.88 7.50 18.11
N GLU A 112 -7.89 8.35 17.85
CA GLU A 112 -7.85 9.73 18.40
C GLU A 112 -9.09 10.56 18.00
N GLN A 113 -9.56 10.42 16.76
CA GLN A 113 -10.71 11.18 16.24
C GLN A 113 -12.07 10.61 16.64
N ASN A 114 -12.19 9.28 16.70
CA ASN A 114 -13.48 8.60 16.86
C ASN A 114 -13.71 8.08 18.29
N LYS A 115 -12.69 8.09 19.16
CA LYS A 115 -12.72 7.52 20.52
C LYS A 115 -13.24 6.08 20.59
N GLY A 116 -13.10 5.32 19.51
CA GLY A 116 -13.55 3.94 19.39
C GLY A 116 -12.40 2.94 19.46
N GLU A 117 -12.67 1.73 19.93
CA GLU A 117 -11.69 0.64 19.94
C GLU A 117 -11.64 -0.07 18.57
N HIS A 118 -12.77 -0.21 17.89
CA HIS A 118 -12.85 -0.84 16.58
C HIS A 118 -13.29 0.15 15.50
N GLY A 119 -12.74 0.00 14.30
CA GLY A 119 -13.00 0.91 13.19
C GLY A 119 -12.78 0.26 11.83
N ALA A 120 -13.34 0.88 10.80
CA ALA A 120 -13.08 0.54 9.41
C ALA A 120 -12.63 1.79 8.65
N VAL A 121 -11.56 1.65 7.86
CA VAL A 121 -11.05 2.68 6.98
C VAL A 121 -10.91 2.13 5.58
N GLU A 122 -11.52 2.82 4.62
CA GLU A 122 -11.28 2.60 3.19
C GLU A 122 -9.92 3.18 2.81
N LEU A 123 -9.03 2.33 2.32
CA LEU A 123 -7.73 2.72 1.78
C LEU A 123 -7.87 2.94 0.28
N ARG A 124 -7.59 4.16 -0.18
CA ARG A 124 -7.45 4.46 -1.61
C ARG A 124 -6.01 4.78 -1.94
N PHE A 125 -5.60 4.41 -3.14
CA PHE A 125 -4.24 4.63 -3.62
C PHE A 125 -4.27 5.59 -4.79
N THR A 126 -3.60 6.73 -4.65
CA THR A 126 -3.51 7.74 -5.72
C THR A 126 -2.91 7.13 -6.98
N GLY A 127 -3.55 7.34 -8.13
CA GLY A 127 -3.12 6.77 -9.41
C GLY A 127 -3.56 5.31 -9.65
N SER A 128 -4.34 4.71 -8.74
CA SER A 128 -4.89 3.37 -8.91
C SER A 128 -6.40 3.31 -8.66
N GLN A 129 -7.06 2.35 -9.30
CA GLN A 129 -8.46 1.99 -9.01
C GLN A 129 -8.58 0.96 -7.88
N ILE A 130 -7.45 0.40 -7.42
CA ILE A 130 -7.41 -0.56 -6.33
C ILE A 130 -7.78 0.17 -5.03
N THR A 131 -8.64 -0.47 -4.24
CA THR A 131 -8.98 -0.04 -2.88
C THR A 131 -8.76 -1.18 -1.91
N GLY A 132 -8.54 -0.85 -0.64
CA GLY A 132 -8.48 -1.79 0.47
C GLY A 132 -9.47 -1.41 1.56
N ARG A 133 -9.92 -2.37 2.36
CA ARG A 133 -10.73 -2.08 3.56
C ARG A 133 -9.99 -2.57 4.79
N TYR A 134 -9.50 -1.63 5.59
CA TYR A 134 -8.76 -1.92 6.82
C TYR A 134 -9.67 -1.84 8.03
N THR A 135 -9.83 -2.97 8.71
CA THR A 135 -10.63 -3.11 9.93
C THR A 135 -9.75 -3.53 11.09
N PHE A 136 -9.93 -2.91 12.24
CA PHE A 136 -9.14 -3.13 13.46
C PHE A 136 -9.95 -2.86 14.71
#